data_AF-A0A6G0P3C2-F1
#
_entry.id   AF-A0A6G0P3C2-F1
#
_cell.length_a   1.000
_cell.length_b   1.000
_cell.length_c   1.000
_cell.angle_alpha   90.00
_cell.angle_beta   90.00
_cell.angle_gamma   90.00
#
_symmetry.space_group_name_H-M   'P 1'
#
loop_
_entity.id
_entity.type
_entity.pdbx_description
1 polymer ?
#
loop_
_entity_poly.entity_id
_entity_poly.type
_entity_poly.pdbx_seq_one_letter_code
_entity_poly.pdbx_strand_id
1 'polypeptide(L)'
;MMTPPQGLSTRHLYAHIKGLVYYKVFNLANRVSNADQLTVDVERYSNSVVDLYSNMSKPLVDITIYAVKLSSSIGPEGPLLMISYLMALGLFLPWVRQPTSRFTMTEQQMRGTFRFMKSRLSTQSEENSLTWAFSWSIPKTSNRVCPPPPL
;
A
#
# COMPACT_ATOMS: atom_id res chain seq x y z
N MET A 1 -22.17 -8.28 22.78
CA MET A 1 -22.00 -8.07 24.23
C MET A 1 -21.87 -9.43 24.89
N MET A 2 -20.65 -9.87 25.22
CA MET A 2 -20.41 -11.06 26.04
C MET A 2 -19.04 -10.86 26.71
N THR A 3 -19.03 -10.50 28.00
CA THR A 3 -17.82 -10.46 28.82
C THR A 3 -17.85 -11.65 29.79
N PRO A 4 -16.81 -12.51 29.86
CA PRO A 4 -16.73 -13.55 30.89
C PRO A 4 -16.45 -12.94 32.28
N PRO A 5 -16.66 -13.68 33.38
CA PRO A 5 -16.34 -13.22 34.73
C PRO A 5 -14.80 -13.17 34.90
N GLN A 6 -14.24 -11.97 35.00
CA GLN A 6 -12.79 -11.72 35.03
C GLN A 6 -12.33 -11.30 36.43
N GLY A 7 -11.51 -12.15 37.07
CA GLY A 7 -10.86 -11.90 38.35
C GLY A 7 -9.92 -10.68 38.31
N LEU A 8 -9.63 -10.10 39.48
CA LEU A 8 -8.91 -8.83 39.62
C LEU A 8 -7.59 -8.78 38.81
N SER A 9 -6.87 -9.90 38.73
CA SER A 9 -5.59 -10.03 38.00
C SER A 9 -5.73 -9.83 36.49
N THR A 10 -6.78 -10.37 35.85
CA THR A 10 -6.94 -10.28 34.39
C THR A 10 -7.35 -8.88 33.94
N ARG A 11 -8.03 -8.11 34.79
CA ARG A 11 -8.36 -6.70 34.53
C ARG A 11 -7.11 -5.81 34.47
N HIS A 12 -6.18 -6.00 35.40
CA HIS A 12 -4.91 -5.26 35.40
C HIS A 12 -4.04 -5.65 34.21
N LEU A 13 -3.98 -6.95 33.88
CA LEU A 13 -3.25 -7.42 32.70
C LEU A 13 -3.84 -6.82 31.41
N TYR A 14 -5.16 -6.84 31.27
CA TYR A 14 -5.85 -6.30 30.09
C TYR A 14 -5.66 -4.78 29.96
N ALA A 15 -5.74 -4.04 31.08
CA ALA A 15 -5.47 -2.61 31.10
C ALA A 15 -4.00 -2.29 30.74
N HIS A 16 -3.06 -3.11 31.20
CA HIS A 16 -1.63 -2.93 30.91
C HIS A 16 -1.32 -3.18 29.42
N ILE A 17 -1.89 -4.24 28.84
CA ILE A 17 -1.71 -4.55 27.42
C ILE A 17 -2.36 -3.46 26.54
N LYS A 18 -3.57 -2.99 26.88
CA LYS A 18 -4.20 -1.87 26.17
C LYS A 18 -3.35 -0.59 26.25
N GLY A 19 -2.82 -0.26 27.43
CA GLY A 19 -1.97 0.91 27.62
C GLY A 19 -0.69 0.84 26.79
N LEU A 20 -0.03 -0.32 26.76
CA LEU A 20 1.20 -0.54 25.97
C LEU A 20 0.93 -0.47 24.45
N VAL A 21 -0.15 -1.08 23.97
CA VAL A 21 -0.53 -1.03 22.54
C VAL A 21 -0.92 0.39 22.14
N TYR A 22 -1.73 1.07 22.96
CA TYR A 22 -2.15 2.44 22.70
C TYR A 22 -0.97 3.40 22.67
N TYR A 23 -0.03 3.27 23.61
CA TYR A 23 1.16 4.13 23.67
C TYR A 23 2.09 3.89 22.47
N LYS A 24 2.27 2.63 22.05
CA LYS A 24 3.11 2.29 20.90
C LYS A 24 2.50 2.78 19.58
N VAL A 25 1.18 2.66 19.42
CA VAL A 25 0.44 3.16 18.26
C VAL A 25 0.41 4.69 18.23
N PHE A 26 0.20 5.34 19.38
CA PHE A 26 0.17 6.79 19.50
C PHE A 26 1.54 7.44 19.26
N ASN A 27 2.62 6.84 19.79
CA ASN A 27 3.98 7.32 19.54
C ASN A 27 4.39 7.17 18.06
N LEU A 28 3.95 6.09 17.39
CA LEU A 28 4.14 5.89 15.96
C LEU A 28 3.31 6.87 15.12
N ALA A 29 2.07 7.14 15.54
CA ALA A 29 1.19 8.14 14.93
C ALA A 29 1.73 9.58 15.10
N ASN A 30 2.44 9.88 16.19
CA ASN A 30 3.06 11.19 16.41
C ASN A 30 4.31 11.42 15.52
N ARG A 31 4.94 10.36 14.98
CA ARG A 31 6.07 10.46 14.03
C ARG A 31 5.66 10.48 12.56
N VAL A 32 4.43 10.07 12.24
CA VAL A 32 3.86 10.09 10.88
C VAL A 32 2.72 11.10 10.90
N SER A 33 2.93 12.31 10.38
CA SER A 33 2.02 13.46 10.52
C SER A 33 0.65 13.31 9.82
N ASN A 34 0.25 12.09 9.44
CA ASN A 34 -0.92 11.79 8.63
C ASN A 34 -1.59 10.48 9.09
N ALA A 35 -1.93 10.40 10.39
CA ALA A 35 -2.54 9.21 11.00
C ALA A 35 -3.84 8.77 10.29
N ASP A 36 -4.57 9.72 9.71
CA ASP A 36 -5.82 9.50 8.97
C ASP A 36 -5.61 8.67 7.69
N GLN A 37 -4.40 8.69 7.12
CA GLN A 37 -4.08 7.89 5.94
C GLN A 37 -3.77 6.43 6.31
N LEU A 38 -3.21 6.19 7.49
CA LEU A 38 -2.89 4.85 7.96
C LEU A 38 -4.15 4.01 8.19
N THR A 39 -5.22 4.62 8.72
CA THR A 39 -6.48 3.92 8.97
C THR A 39 -7.17 3.50 7.67
N VAL A 40 -7.17 4.38 6.67
CA VAL A 40 -7.71 4.10 5.33
C VAL A 40 -6.91 3.03 4.60
N ASP A 41 -5.58 3.05 4.71
CA ASP A 41 -4.72 2.04 4.10
C ASP A 41 -4.91 0.66 4.75
N VAL A 42 -5.08 0.60 6.07
CA VAL A 42 -5.39 -0.65 6.79
C VAL A 42 -6.75 -1.20 6.38
N GLU A 43 -7.76 -0.35 6.23
CA GLU A 43 -9.10 -0.77 5.78
C GLU A 43 -9.06 -1.32 4.35
N ARG A 44 -8.39 -0.62 3.43
CA ARG A 44 -8.20 -1.09 2.05
C ARG A 44 -7.40 -2.39 1.97
N TYR A 45 -6.39 -2.53 2.82
CA TYR A 45 -5.61 -3.77 2.91
C TYR A 45 -6.48 -4.93 3.38
N SER A 46 -7.24 -4.74 4.46
CA SER A 46 -8.14 -5.76 5.00
C SER A 46 -9.17 -6.22 3.96
N ASN A 47 -9.81 -5.28 3.25
CA ASN A 47 -10.77 -5.61 2.21
C ASN A 47 -10.12 -6.38 1.05
N SER A 48 -8.92 -5.97 0.62
CA SER A 48 -8.18 -6.68 -0.43
C SER A 48 -7.81 -8.11 -0.02
N VAL A 49 -7.47 -8.34 1.26
CA VAL A 49 -7.18 -9.68 1.80
C VAL A 49 -8.44 -10.54 1.83
N VAL A 50 -9.57 -9.99 2.24
CA VAL A 50 -10.86 -10.71 2.27
C VAL A 50 -11.30 -11.10 0.86
N ASP A 51 -11.19 -10.19 -0.10
CA ASP A 51 -11.53 -10.46 -1.50
C ASP A 51 -10.61 -11.52 -2.11
N LEU A 52 -9.30 -11.43 -1.85
CA LEU A 52 -8.36 -12.44 -2.30
C LEU A 52 -8.66 -13.81 -1.70
N TYR A 53 -8.96 -13.86 -0.40
CA TYR A 53 -9.29 -15.10 0.30
C TYR A 53 -10.57 -15.73 -0.25
N SER A 54 -11.63 -14.95 -0.49
CA SER A 54 -12.89 -15.40 -1.09
C SER A 54 -12.75 -15.87 -2.54
N ASN A 55 -11.79 -15.32 -3.30
CA ASN A 55 -11.52 -15.75 -4.67
C ASN A 55 -10.62 -16.99 -4.74
N MET A 56 -9.67 -17.13 -3.82
CA MET A 56 -8.82 -18.32 -3.72
C MET A 56 -9.52 -19.51 -3.07
N SER A 57 -10.54 -19.29 -2.23
CA SER A 57 -11.28 -20.37 -1.56
C SER A 57 -12.05 -21.27 -2.53
N LYS A 58 -12.61 -20.69 -3.61
CA LYS A 58 -13.36 -21.44 -4.63
C LYS A 58 -12.56 -22.60 -5.24
N PRO A 59 -11.38 -22.38 -5.86
CA PRO A 59 -10.60 -23.47 -6.41
C PRO A 59 -10.10 -24.43 -5.33
N LEU A 60 -9.78 -23.95 -4.12
CA LEU A 60 -9.27 -24.78 -3.03
C LEU A 60 -10.33 -25.78 -2.52
N VAL A 61 -11.58 -25.30 -2.37
CA VAL A 61 -12.73 -26.14 -2.01
C VAL A 61 -13.05 -27.12 -3.14
N ASP A 62 -13.05 -26.66 -4.39
CA ASP A 62 -13.33 -27.51 -5.56
C ASP A 62 -12.31 -28.66 -5.70
N ILE A 63 -11.02 -28.34 -5.57
CA ILE A 63 -9.91 -29.31 -5.53
C ILE A 63 -10.10 -30.33 -4.40
N THR A 64 -10.47 -29.87 -3.20
CA THR A 64 -10.64 -30.75 -2.04
C THR A 64 -11.81 -31.70 -2.24
N ILE A 65 -12.95 -31.21 -2.74
CA ILE A 65 -14.12 -32.03 -3.04
C ILE A 65 -13.81 -33.03 -4.15
N TYR A 66 -13.10 -32.61 -5.20
CA TYR A 66 -12.70 -33.48 -6.30
C TYR A 66 -11.75 -34.59 -5.82
N ALA A 67 -10.76 -34.26 -4.98
CA ALA A 67 -9.83 -35.23 -4.41
C ALA A 67 -10.56 -36.34 -3.63
N VAL A 68 -11.52 -35.96 -2.78
CA VAL A 68 -12.32 -36.91 -1.98
C VAL A 68 -13.23 -37.76 -2.86
N LYS A 69 -13.89 -37.17 -3.87
CA LYS A 69 -14.76 -37.92 -4.79
C LYS A 69 -13.98 -38.90 -5.66
N LEU A 70 -12.80 -38.50 -6.13
CA LEU A 70 -11.95 -39.34 -6.97
C LEU A 70 -11.34 -40.50 -6.18
N SER A 71 -10.87 -40.21 -4.96
CA SER A 71 -10.38 -41.21 -3.99
C SER A 71 -11.39 -42.33 -3.73
N SER A 72 -12.66 -41.98 -3.56
CA SER A 72 -13.73 -42.95 -3.27
C SER A 72 -14.17 -43.77 -4.48
N SER A 73 -13.85 -43.35 -5.71
CA SER A 73 -14.38 -43.96 -6.93
C SER A 73 -13.40 -44.90 -7.67
N ILE A 74 -12.08 -44.66 -7.59
CA ILE A 74 -11.07 -45.33 -8.43
C ILE A 74 -9.92 -45.98 -7.62
N GLY A 75 -9.80 -45.72 -6.31
CA GLY A 75 -8.69 -46.21 -5.47
C GLY A 75 -7.54 -45.20 -5.32
N PRO A 76 -6.49 -45.52 -4.52
CA PRO A 76 -5.48 -44.55 -4.05
C PRO A 76 -4.56 -43.97 -5.14
N GLU A 77 -4.53 -44.58 -6.32
CA GLU A 77 -3.77 -44.07 -7.49
C GLU A 77 -4.28 -42.69 -7.96
N GLY A 78 -5.59 -42.46 -7.91
CA GLY A 78 -6.21 -41.17 -8.29
C GLY A 78 -5.76 -39.98 -7.42
N PRO A 79 -5.86 -40.05 -6.08
CA PRO A 79 -5.39 -38.97 -5.22
C PRO A 79 -3.87 -38.77 -5.25
N LEU A 80 -3.07 -39.79 -5.56
CA LEU A 80 -1.61 -39.68 -5.64
C LEU A 80 -1.17 -38.86 -6.86
N LEU A 81 -1.79 -39.08 -8.02
CA LEU A 81 -1.64 -38.23 -9.22
C LEU A 81 -2.16 -36.81 -8.98
N MET A 82 -3.22 -36.66 -8.18
CA MET A 82 -3.77 -35.35 -7.90
C MET A 82 -2.89 -34.54 -6.93
N ILE A 83 -2.33 -35.19 -5.91
CA ILE A 83 -1.37 -34.57 -4.98
C ILE A 83 -0.08 -34.20 -5.70
N SER A 84 0.42 -35.04 -6.62
CA SER A 84 1.61 -34.71 -7.41
C SER A 84 1.34 -33.54 -8.36
N TYR A 85 0.15 -33.47 -8.97
CA TYR A 85 -0.29 -32.32 -9.77
C TYR A 85 -0.39 -31.04 -8.93
N LEU A 86 -0.96 -31.13 -7.72
CA LEU A 86 -1.06 -30.00 -6.78
C LEU A 86 0.30 -29.53 -6.28
N MET A 87 1.24 -30.44 -6.02
CA MET A 87 2.63 -30.11 -5.69
C MET A 87 3.32 -29.40 -6.86
N ALA A 88 3.17 -29.93 -8.09
CA ALA A 88 3.75 -29.32 -9.28
C ALA A 88 3.18 -27.92 -9.52
N LEU A 89 1.85 -27.77 -9.44
CA LEU A 89 1.19 -26.46 -9.52
C LEU A 89 1.63 -25.53 -8.38
N GLY A 90 1.71 -26.05 -7.16
CA GLY A 90 2.10 -25.31 -5.95
C GLY A 90 3.53 -24.77 -6.02
N LEU A 91 4.43 -25.45 -6.74
CA LEU A 91 5.78 -24.99 -7.00
C LEU A 91 5.86 -24.05 -8.22
N PHE A 92 5.02 -24.26 -9.23
CA PHE A 92 5.00 -23.48 -10.47
C PHE A 92 4.26 -22.13 -10.35
N LEU A 93 3.13 -22.07 -9.64
CA LEU A 93 2.33 -20.84 -9.45
C LEU A 93 3.11 -19.70 -8.78
N PRO A 94 3.90 -19.94 -7.71
CA PRO A 94 4.71 -18.90 -7.09
C PRO A 94 5.74 -18.32 -8.06
N TRP A 95 6.30 -19.14 -8.94
CA TRP A 95 7.27 -18.70 -9.94
C TRP A 95 6.65 -17.73 -10.96
N VAL A 96 5.41 -17.98 -11.37
CA VAL A 96 4.65 -17.08 -12.26
C VAL A 96 4.10 -15.85 -11.51
N ARG A 97 3.77 -15.95 -10.22
CA ARG A 97 3.24 -14.83 -9.41
C ARG A 97 4.31 -13.85 -8.93
N GLN A 98 5.52 -14.32 -8.66
CA GLN A 98 6.64 -13.46 -8.23
C GLN A 98 6.98 -12.30 -9.19
N PRO A 99 7.04 -12.47 -10.53
CA PRO A 99 7.38 -11.38 -11.43
C PRO A 99 6.36 -10.22 -11.39
N THR A 100 5.06 -10.50 -11.25
CA THR A 100 4.01 -9.47 -11.21
C THR A 100 4.22 -8.47 -10.07
N SER A 101 4.68 -8.95 -8.90
CA SER A 101 4.95 -8.08 -7.75
C SER A 101 6.08 -7.07 -7.98
N ARG A 102 7.09 -7.47 -8.76
CA ARG A 102 8.23 -6.59 -9.09
C ARG A 102 7.83 -5.53 -10.11
N PHE A 103 6.99 -5.89 -11.08
CA PHE A 103 6.49 -4.93 -12.07
C PHE A 103 5.64 -3.83 -11.44
N THR A 104 4.76 -4.16 -10.49
CA THR A 104 3.93 -3.15 -9.79
C THR A 104 4.79 -2.15 -9.01
N MET A 105 5.87 -2.61 -8.34
CA MET A 105 6.77 -1.71 -7.61
C MET A 105 7.53 -0.77 -8.55
N THR A 106 8.06 -1.29 -9.65
CA THR A 106 8.77 -0.47 -10.65
C THR A 106 7.85 0.56 -11.29
N GLU A 107 6.60 0.18 -11.60
CA GLU A 107 5.62 1.09 -12.18
C GLU A 107 5.23 2.21 -11.20
N GLN A 108 5.08 1.89 -9.91
CA GLN A 108 4.81 2.90 -8.88
C GLN A 108 5.97 3.88 -8.70
N GLN A 109 7.22 3.40 -8.77
CA GLN A 109 8.40 4.26 -8.72
C GLN A 109 8.46 5.22 -9.92
N MET A 110 8.24 4.71 -11.13
CA MET A 110 8.18 5.52 -12.36
C MET A 110 7.05 6.56 -12.31
N ARG A 111 5.87 6.17 -11.83
CA ARG A 111 4.74 7.09 -11.65
C ARG A 111 5.04 8.15 -10.57
N GLY A 112 5.80 7.77 -9.53
CA GLY A 112 6.25 8.67 -8.47
C GLY A 112 7.22 9.73 -8.99
N THR A 113 8.25 9.34 -9.75
CA THR A 113 9.22 10.28 -10.34
C THR A 113 8.54 11.20 -11.37
N PHE A 114 7.61 10.67 -12.17
CA PHE A 114 6.81 11.49 -13.09
C PHE A 114 5.99 12.55 -12.37
N ARG A 115 5.27 12.18 -11.29
CA ARG A 115 4.48 13.13 -10.49
C ARG A 115 5.37 14.18 -9.83
N PHE A 116 6.54 13.78 -9.33
CA PHE A 116 7.52 14.69 -8.74
C PHE A 116 8.00 15.73 -9.77
N MET A 117 8.45 15.30 -10.95
CA MET A 117 8.87 16.23 -12.02
C MET A 117 7.75 17.18 -12.43
N LYS A 118 6.53 16.65 -12.60
CA LYS A 118 5.35 17.46 -12.97
C LYS A 118 5.05 18.53 -11.92
N SER A 119 5.17 18.21 -10.62
CA SER A 119 4.98 19.20 -9.55
C SER A 119 6.02 20.32 -9.58
N ARG A 120 7.30 19.99 -9.82
CA ARG A 120 8.40 20.97 -9.90
C ARG A 120 8.24 21.92 -11.07
N LEU A 121 7.85 21.41 -12.25
CA LEU A 121 7.59 22.25 -13.41
C LEU A 121 6.42 23.21 -13.18
N SER A 122 5.37 22.79 -12.48
CA SER A 122 4.24 23.67 -12.13
C SER A 122 4.70 24.82 -11.23
N THR A 123 5.41 24.50 -10.14
CA THR A 123 5.87 25.51 -9.17
C THR A 123 6.84 26.50 -9.82
N GLN A 124 7.77 26.04 -10.66
CA GLN A 124 8.69 26.92 -11.39
C GLN A 124 7.95 27.81 -12.39
N SER A 125 6.91 27.29 -13.05
CA SER A 125 6.07 28.06 -13.98
C SER A 125 5.25 29.12 -13.25
N GLU A 126 4.71 28.78 -12.07
CA GLU A 126 3.98 29.72 -11.21
C GLU A 126 4.91 30.84 -10.74
N GLU A 127 6.10 30.52 -10.24
CA GLU A 127 7.10 31.50 -9.80
C GLU A 127 7.55 32.44 -10.93
N ASN A 128 7.84 31.90 -12.12
CA ASN A 128 8.20 32.70 -13.29
C ASN A 128 7.02 33.60 -13.72
N SER A 129 5.79 33.10 -13.73
CA SER A 129 4.61 33.90 -14.10
C SER A 129 4.35 35.04 -13.11
N LEU A 130 4.53 34.79 -11.81
CA LEU A 130 4.33 35.78 -10.75
C LEU A 130 5.41 36.86 -10.79
N THR A 131 6.66 36.51 -11.08
CA THR A 131 7.75 37.49 -11.22
C THR A 131 7.56 38.38 -12.45
N TRP A 132 7.16 37.81 -13.59
CA TRP A 132 6.80 38.59 -14.77
C TRP A 132 5.58 39.48 -14.53
N ALA A 133 4.53 38.95 -13.87
CA ALA A 133 3.34 39.73 -13.52
C ALA A 133 3.67 40.90 -12.56
N PHE A 134 4.51 40.66 -11.55
CA PHE A 134 4.99 41.70 -10.64
C PHE A 134 5.85 42.74 -11.38
N SER A 135 6.76 42.30 -12.27
CA SER A 135 7.56 43.20 -13.10
C SER A 135 6.71 44.05 -14.06
N TRP A 136 5.57 43.54 -14.52
CA TRP A 136 4.64 44.28 -15.38
C TRP A 136 3.75 45.27 -14.59
N SER A 137 3.52 44.98 -13.30
CA SER A 137 2.77 45.85 -12.41
C SER A 137 3.57 47.05 -11.88
N ILE A 138 4.90 47.05 -12.01
CA ILE A 138 5.73 48.22 -11.67
C ILE A 138 5.67 49.21 -12.83
N PRO A 139 5.09 50.42 -12.66
CA PRO A 139 5.14 51.44 -13.69
C PRO A 139 6.60 51.85 -13.91
N LYS A 140 7.08 51.78 -15.16
CA LYS A 140 8.40 52.29 -15.57
C LYS A 140 8.43 53.82 -15.41
N THR A 141 8.67 54.32 -14.20
CA THR A 141 8.95 55.74 -13.93
C THR A 141 10.40 55.90 -13.48
N SER A 142 11.38 55.73 -14.37
CA SER A 142 12.71 56.33 -14.15
C SER A 142 13.61 56.28 -15.39
N ASN A 143 13.81 57.44 -16.03
CA ASN A 143 14.90 57.73 -16.96
C ASN A 143 16.24 57.82 -16.21
N ARG A 144 16.73 56.72 -15.62
CA ARG A 144 18.09 56.68 -15.06
C ARG A 144 19.07 56.25 -16.15
N VAL A 145 19.66 57.27 -16.76
CA VAL A 145 20.85 57.26 -17.61
C VAL A 145 21.94 56.36 -17.01
N CYS A 146 22.42 55.37 -17.75
CA CYS A 146 23.68 54.69 -17.43
C CYS A 146 24.83 55.68 -17.62
N PRO A 147 25.73 55.88 -16.64
CA PRO A 147 26.93 56.67 -16.89
C PRO A 147 27.82 55.94 -17.91
N PRO A 148 28.42 56.65 -18.87
CA PRO A 148 29.30 56.04 -19.85
C PRO A 148 30.58 55.50 -19.18
N PRO A 149 31.18 54.43 -19.74
CA PRO A 149 32.41 53.86 -19.20
C PRO A 149 33.56 54.87 -19.30
N PRO A 150 34.44 54.95 -18.28
CA PRO A 150 35.66 55.75 -18.37
C PRO A 150 36.63 55.09 -19.38
N LEU A 151 37.22 55.93 -20.23
CA LEU A 151 38.31 55.59 -21.15
C LEU A 151 39.57 55.15 -20.40
#